data_AF-A0A9E5JV64-F1
#
_entry.id   AF-A0A9E5JV64-F1
#
_cell.length_a   1.000
_cell.length_b   1.000
_cell.length_c   1.000
_cell.angle_alpha   90.00
_cell.angle_beta   90.00
_cell.angle_gamma   90.00
#
_symmetry.space_group_name_H-M   'P 1'
#
loop_
_entity.id
_entity.type
_entity.pdbx_description
1 polymer ?
#
loop_
_entity_poly.entity_id
_entity_poly.type
_entity_poly.pdbx_seq_one_letter_code
_entity_poly.pdbx_strand_id
1 'polypeptide(L)'
;MWGSGQGVHPSQRARHPLYYHRPAPRRTETARFADLLIQPLPGHDATIFAAIAHILLRDGTYNTDFCDRFVSQLDELRKAVAPFTPEIAAQRADVPVAQIEQAAQWIGEARRPLVGSGSGPSMSAHSNLNDHMIEVVNALVGGYRRAGDLVRNPGTLNPRTPVEMALAPTRSWERGDKLRSAG
;
A
#
# COMPACT_ATOMS: atom_id res chain seq x y z
N MET A 1 40.78 -21.76 -20.15
CA MET A 1 40.21 -22.89 -20.90
C MET A 1 39.15 -23.54 -20.00
N TRP A 2 37.87 -23.31 -20.33
CA TRP A 2 36.61 -23.84 -19.75
C TRP A 2 36.25 -23.43 -18.31
N GLY A 3 35.02 -23.05 -17.97
CA GLY A 3 33.77 -22.97 -18.71
C GLY A 3 32.65 -22.43 -17.80
N SER A 4 31.92 -21.45 -18.32
CA SER A 4 30.69 -20.82 -17.84
C SER A 4 29.50 -21.80 -17.79
N GLY A 5 28.56 -21.60 -16.85
CA GLY A 5 27.22 -22.19 -16.98
C GLY A 5 26.40 -22.35 -15.69
N GLN A 6 26.15 -21.28 -14.93
CA GLN A 6 24.99 -21.27 -14.03
C GLN A 6 23.85 -20.57 -14.77
N GLY A 7 23.09 -21.37 -15.51
CA GLY A 7 21.88 -20.92 -16.20
C GLY A 7 20.84 -20.49 -15.16
N VAL A 8 20.55 -19.19 -15.12
CA VAL A 8 19.39 -18.67 -14.38
C VAL A 8 18.15 -19.13 -15.15
N HIS A 9 17.42 -20.09 -14.57
CA HIS A 9 16.19 -20.65 -15.12
C HIS A 9 15.17 -19.52 -15.39
N PRO A 10 14.60 -19.36 -16.61
CA PRO A 10 13.81 -18.18 -16.97
C PRO A 10 12.41 -18.07 -16.32
N SER A 11 12.07 -18.91 -15.34
CA SER A 11 10.69 -19.12 -14.89
C SER A 11 10.33 -18.48 -13.55
N GLN A 12 11.16 -17.58 -12.99
CA GLN A 12 10.88 -16.91 -11.70
C GLN A 12 10.49 -15.43 -11.79
N ARG A 13 10.42 -14.85 -12.99
CA ARG A 13 9.96 -13.47 -13.19
C ARG A 13 8.44 -13.39 -13.23
N ALA A 14 7.77 -13.43 -12.07
CA ALA A 14 6.45 -12.82 -11.81
C ALA A 14 5.79 -13.40 -10.54
N ARG A 15 6.27 -13.10 -9.31
CA ARG A 15 5.64 -13.65 -8.08
C ARG A 15 5.64 -12.79 -6.81
N HIS A 16 5.90 -11.48 -6.87
CA HIS A 16 5.92 -10.68 -5.62
C HIS A 16 4.91 -9.54 -5.64
N PRO A 17 4.01 -9.44 -4.62
CA PRO A 17 3.29 -8.21 -4.37
C PRO A 17 4.32 -7.13 -4.07
N LEU A 18 4.14 -5.94 -4.64
CA LEU A 18 5.00 -4.79 -4.37
C LEU A 18 5.03 -4.53 -2.86
N TYR A 19 6.15 -4.88 -2.24
CA TYR A 19 6.39 -4.55 -0.85
C TYR A 19 6.92 -3.11 -0.81
N TYR A 20 5.99 -2.15 -0.75
CA TYR A 20 6.29 -0.82 -0.23
C TYR A 20 6.63 -0.98 1.26
N HIS A 21 7.92 -1.11 1.59
CA HIS A 21 8.37 -1.18 2.96
C HIS A 21 9.00 0.14 3.36
N ARG A 22 8.36 0.77 4.35
CA ARG A 22 8.93 1.77 5.27
C ARG A 22 9.66 2.93 4.57
N PRO A 23 9.05 4.11 4.52
CA PRO A 23 9.84 5.33 4.50
C PRO A 23 10.54 5.45 5.85
N ALA A 24 11.78 4.99 5.93
CA ALA A 24 12.64 5.30 7.05
C ALA A 24 13.99 5.78 6.56
N PRO A 25 14.58 6.76 7.25
CA PRO A 25 15.91 7.25 6.90
C PRO A 25 16.99 6.17 7.10
N ARG A 26 16.68 5.03 7.72
CA ARG A 26 17.62 3.95 8.01
C ARG A 26 17.39 2.75 7.08
N ARG A 27 18.45 2.30 6.41
CA ARG A 27 18.50 0.99 5.74
C ARG A 27 18.34 -0.13 6.78
N THR A 28 17.19 -0.80 6.77
CA THR A 28 16.91 -1.97 7.63
C THR A 28 17.18 -3.29 6.92
N GLU A 29 17.19 -4.40 7.65
CA GLU A 29 17.32 -5.74 7.06
C GLU A 29 16.20 -6.03 6.05
N THR A 30 14.97 -5.60 6.31
CA THR A 30 13.85 -5.70 5.37
C THR A 30 14.06 -4.88 4.10
N ALA A 31 14.75 -3.74 4.18
CA ALA A 31 15.05 -2.91 3.00
C ALA A 31 15.94 -3.62 1.97
N ARG A 32 16.67 -4.68 2.38
CA ARG A 32 17.48 -5.50 1.47
C ARG A 32 16.64 -6.36 0.52
N PHE A 33 15.37 -6.59 0.86
CA PHE A 33 14.45 -7.39 0.05
C PHE A 33 13.49 -6.54 -0.78
N ALA A 34 13.60 -5.21 -0.73
CA ALA A 34 12.75 -4.31 -1.48
C ALA A 34 13.32 -4.09 -2.89
N ASP A 35 12.47 -4.18 -3.91
CA ASP A 35 12.82 -3.83 -5.29
C ASP A 35 13.06 -2.31 -5.46
N LEU A 36 12.38 -1.50 -4.65
CA LEU A 36 12.54 -0.05 -4.56
C LEU A 36 12.51 0.41 -3.11
N LEU A 37 13.52 1.19 -2.72
CA LEU A 37 13.61 1.83 -1.42
C LEU A 37 13.51 3.35 -1.57
N ILE A 38 12.42 3.92 -1.03
CA ILE A 38 12.20 5.36 -0.94
C ILE A 38 12.47 5.80 0.50
N GLN A 39 13.34 6.78 0.69
CA GLN A 39 13.79 7.22 2.02
C GLN A 39 13.50 8.70 2.24
N PRO A 40 12.24 9.08 2.51
CA PRO A 40 11.88 10.47 2.67
C PRO A 40 12.29 11.02 4.04
N LEU A 41 12.28 12.35 4.13
CA LEU A 41 12.30 13.06 5.39
C LEU A 41 11.14 12.61 6.30
N PRO A 42 11.36 12.49 7.62
CA PRO A 42 10.32 12.08 8.55
C PRO A 42 9.04 12.93 8.41
N GLY A 43 7.88 12.27 8.41
CA GLY A 43 6.56 12.93 8.37
C GLY A 43 6.02 13.28 6.99
N HIS A 44 6.73 12.93 5.90
CA HIS A 44 6.32 13.25 4.52
C HIS A 44 5.65 12.09 3.78
N ASP A 45 5.32 11.00 4.48
CA ASP A 45 4.77 9.78 3.90
C ASP A 45 3.43 10.03 3.19
N ALA A 46 2.51 10.75 3.84
CA ALA A 46 1.23 11.18 3.24
C ALA A 46 1.44 11.97 1.94
N THR A 47 2.51 12.76 1.85
CA THR A 47 2.81 13.56 0.64
C THR A 47 3.19 12.64 -0.51
N ILE A 48 3.99 11.59 -0.24
CA ILE A 48 4.35 10.59 -1.24
C ILE A 48 3.12 9.80 -1.70
N PHE A 49 2.28 9.35 -0.76
CA PHE A 49 1.06 8.62 -1.13
C PHE A 49 0.06 9.50 -1.89
N ALA A 50 -0.05 10.79 -1.54
CA ALA A 50 -0.86 11.74 -2.30
C ALA A 50 -0.34 11.91 -3.74
N ALA A 51 0.98 11.97 -3.92
CA ALA A 51 1.57 12.02 -5.26
C ALA A 51 1.37 10.72 -6.05
N ILE A 52 1.46 9.56 -5.40
CA ILE A 52 1.13 8.28 -6.04
C ILE A 52 -0.34 8.27 -6.47
N ALA A 53 -1.27 8.68 -5.61
CA ALA A 53 -2.68 8.79 -5.96
C ALA A 53 -2.91 9.77 -7.12
N HIS A 54 -2.22 10.92 -7.11
CA HIS A 54 -2.22 11.88 -8.20
C HIS A 54 -1.81 11.24 -9.52
N ILE A 55 -0.67 10.53 -9.56
CA ILE A 55 -0.15 9.87 -10.76
C ILE A 55 -1.14 8.82 -11.29
N LEU A 56 -1.66 7.96 -10.40
CA LEU A 56 -2.63 6.93 -10.79
C LEU A 56 -3.87 7.54 -11.44
N LEU A 57 -4.38 8.64 -10.88
CA LEU A 57 -5.54 9.35 -11.40
C LEU A 57 -5.24 10.15 -12.68
N ARG A 58 -4.04 10.73 -12.79
CA ARG A 58 -3.53 11.46 -13.98
C ARG A 58 -3.40 10.52 -15.18
N ASP A 59 -2.81 9.35 -14.95
CA ASP A 59 -2.47 8.39 -16.00
C ASP A 59 -3.61 7.39 -16.28
N GLY A 60 -4.66 7.38 -15.46
CA GLY A 60 -5.80 6.47 -15.62
C GLY A 60 -5.45 5.00 -15.34
N THR A 61 -4.38 4.75 -14.58
CA THR A 61 -3.88 3.39 -14.26
C THR A 61 -4.51 2.81 -12.99
N TYR A 62 -5.50 3.49 -12.41
CA TYR A 62 -6.30 2.98 -11.31
C TYR A 62 -7.37 1.99 -11.81
N ASN A 63 -7.92 1.19 -10.89
CA ASN A 63 -8.95 0.20 -11.19
C ASN A 63 -10.32 0.89 -11.30
N THR A 64 -10.70 1.26 -12.52
CA THR A 64 -11.96 1.94 -12.84
C THR A 64 -13.17 1.13 -12.39
N ASP A 65 -13.24 -0.16 -12.74
CA ASP A 65 -14.37 -1.03 -12.40
C ASP A 65 -14.59 -1.15 -10.88
N PHE A 66 -13.51 -1.19 -10.10
CA PHE A 66 -13.59 -1.20 -8.65
C PHE A 66 -14.04 0.16 -8.11
N CYS A 67 -13.45 1.25 -8.61
CA CYS A 67 -13.79 2.60 -8.16
C CYS A 67 -15.26 2.94 -8.44
N ASP A 68 -15.76 2.63 -9.62
CA ASP A 68 -17.15 2.92 -10.01
C ASP A 68 -18.17 2.19 -9.11
N ARG A 69 -17.78 1.04 -8.56
CA ARG A 69 -18.65 0.20 -7.71
C ARG A 69 -18.55 0.53 -6.22
N PHE A 70 -17.38 0.94 -5.74
CA PHE A 70 -17.07 0.99 -4.31
C PHE A 70 -16.53 2.33 -3.82
N VAL A 71 -16.24 3.29 -4.70
CA VAL A 71 -15.69 4.60 -4.36
C VAL A 71 -16.67 5.69 -4.77
N SER A 72 -17.12 6.51 -3.80
CA SER A 72 -18.14 7.54 -4.05
C SER A 72 -17.59 8.95 -4.27
N GLN A 73 -16.35 9.23 -3.85
CA GLN A 73 -15.79 10.60 -3.80
C GLN A 73 -14.54 10.75 -4.68
N LEU A 74 -14.51 10.09 -5.84
CA LEU A 74 -13.33 10.05 -6.70
C LEU A 74 -12.96 11.44 -7.26
N ASP A 75 -13.95 12.25 -7.62
CA ASP A 75 -13.71 13.59 -8.16
C ASP A 75 -13.19 14.57 -7.09
N GLU A 76 -13.69 14.47 -5.87
CA GLU A 76 -13.18 15.26 -4.74
C GLU A 76 -11.76 14.84 -4.38
N LEU A 77 -11.47 13.55 -4.39
CA LEU A 77 -10.12 13.04 -4.24
C LEU A 77 -9.20 13.61 -5.32
N ARG A 78 -9.61 13.58 -6.59
CA ARG A 78 -8.83 14.11 -7.72
C ARG A 78 -8.47 15.59 -7.51
N LYS A 79 -9.41 16.41 -7.05
CA LYS A 79 -9.15 17.82 -6.71
C LYS A 79 -8.20 17.96 -5.54
N ALA A 80 -8.39 17.14 -4.49
CA ALA A 80 -7.57 17.18 -3.29
C ALA A 80 -6.10 16.80 -3.55
N VAL A 81 -5.85 15.82 -4.43
CA VAL A 81 -4.48 15.37 -4.76
C VAL A 81 -3.86 16.12 -5.95
N ALA A 82 -4.63 16.94 -6.69
CA ALA A 82 -4.12 17.71 -7.82
C ALA A 82 -2.85 18.56 -7.50
N PRO A 83 -2.73 19.22 -6.32
CA PRO A 83 -1.54 19.99 -5.98
C PRO A 83 -0.30 19.14 -5.64
N PHE A 84 -0.46 17.83 -5.43
CA PHE A 84 0.61 16.93 -5.02
C PHE A 84 1.27 16.30 -6.24
N THR A 85 1.86 17.16 -7.09
CA THR A 85 2.63 16.66 -8.24
C THR A 85 3.87 15.89 -7.76
N PRO A 86 4.41 14.97 -8.59
CA PRO A 86 5.63 14.22 -8.27
C PRO A 86 6.80 15.13 -7.89
N GLU A 87 6.94 16.28 -8.53
CA GLU A 87 7.98 17.27 -8.28
C GLU A 87 7.83 17.94 -6.91
N ILE A 88 6.61 18.33 -6.55
CA ILE A 88 6.32 18.95 -5.25
C ILE A 88 6.53 17.94 -4.12
N ALA A 89 6.09 16.70 -4.31
CA ALA A 89 6.29 15.65 -3.32
C ALA A 89 7.76 15.27 -3.16
N ALA A 90 8.49 15.14 -4.27
CA ALA A 90 9.93 14.90 -4.28
C ALA A 90 10.70 15.99 -3.52
N GLN A 91 10.38 17.26 -3.79
CA GLN A 91 11.01 18.39 -3.11
C GLN A 91 10.74 18.39 -1.60
N ARG A 92 9.48 18.16 -1.20
CA ARG A 92 9.10 18.15 0.23
C ARG A 92 9.68 16.97 0.99
N ALA A 93 9.69 15.80 0.37
CA ALA A 93 10.12 14.57 1.00
C ALA A 93 11.64 14.32 0.86
N ASP A 94 12.36 15.14 0.09
CA ASP A 94 13.78 14.96 -0.25
C ASP A 94 14.07 13.59 -0.88
N VAL A 95 13.33 13.26 -1.95
CA VAL A 95 13.50 12.01 -2.70
C VAL A 95 13.50 12.27 -4.20
N PRO A 96 14.14 11.43 -5.03
CA PRO A 96 14.08 11.59 -6.47
C PRO A 96 12.66 11.41 -7.02
N VAL A 97 12.22 12.33 -7.88
CA VAL A 97 10.93 12.24 -8.61
C VAL A 97 10.75 10.89 -9.28
N ALA A 98 11.81 10.38 -9.91
CA ALA A 98 11.82 9.10 -10.61
C ALA A 98 11.41 7.93 -9.70
N GLN A 99 11.70 7.98 -8.39
CA GLN A 99 11.27 6.91 -7.48
C GLN A 99 9.76 6.94 -7.22
N ILE A 100 9.16 8.14 -7.13
CA ILE A 100 7.72 8.31 -6.92
C ILE A 100 6.96 7.84 -8.17
N GLU A 101 7.39 8.28 -9.36
CA GLU A 101 6.83 7.85 -10.64
C GLU A 101 6.96 6.33 -10.82
N GLN A 102 8.14 5.77 -10.51
CA GLN A 102 8.35 4.33 -10.62
C GLN A 102 7.45 3.54 -9.68
N ALA A 103 7.27 4.00 -8.43
CA ALA A 103 6.39 3.36 -7.47
C ALA A 103 4.93 3.40 -7.94
N ALA A 104 4.45 4.55 -8.43
CA ALA A 104 3.10 4.69 -8.93
C ALA A 104 2.84 3.79 -10.15
N GLN A 105 3.77 3.76 -11.10
CA GLN A 105 3.70 2.87 -12.27
C GLN A 105 3.58 1.40 -11.84
N TRP A 106 4.48 0.93 -10.97
CA TRP A 106 4.46 -0.45 -10.51
C TRP A 106 3.15 -0.78 -9.78
N ILE A 107 2.65 0.13 -8.94
CA ILE A 107 1.40 -0.05 -8.20
C ILE A 107 0.20 -0.16 -9.16
N GLY A 108 0.13 0.68 -10.20
CA GLY A 108 -0.93 0.64 -11.20
C GLY A 108 -0.89 -0.60 -12.10
N GLU A 109 0.30 -1.08 -12.47
CA GLU A 109 0.47 -2.25 -13.33
C GLU A 109 0.34 -3.59 -12.58
N ALA A 110 0.40 -3.58 -11.25
CA ALA A 110 0.38 -4.79 -10.45
C ALA A 110 -0.97 -5.51 -10.55
N ARG A 111 -0.94 -6.80 -10.89
CA ARG A 111 -2.14 -7.65 -10.93
C ARG A 111 -2.80 -7.85 -9.56
N ARG A 112 -1.99 -7.82 -8.50
CA ARG A 112 -2.42 -7.98 -7.10
C ARG A 112 -1.65 -6.97 -6.22
N PRO A 113 -1.99 -5.68 -6.32
CA PRO A 113 -1.34 -4.66 -5.52
C PRO A 113 -1.78 -4.80 -4.06
N LEU A 114 -0.88 -4.48 -3.14
CA LEU A 114 -1.18 -4.33 -1.73
C LEU A 114 -0.22 -3.29 -1.18
N VAL A 115 -0.76 -2.17 -0.73
CA VAL A 115 0.01 -1.17 0.01
C VAL A 115 -0.25 -1.40 1.49
N GLY A 116 0.82 -1.56 2.26
CA GLY A 116 0.72 -1.83 3.69
C GLY A 116 1.72 -0.97 4.46
N SER A 117 1.37 -0.70 5.71
CA SER A 117 2.23 0.01 6.67
C SER A 117 2.56 -0.89 7.87
N GLY A 118 3.69 -0.58 8.51
CA GLY A 118 4.05 -1.11 9.83
C GLY A 118 3.77 -0.08 10.93
N SER A 119 4.36 -0.23 12.11
CA SER A 119 4.06 0.65 13.27
C SER A 119 4.52 2.11 13.14
N GLY A 120 5.29 2.47 12.11
CA GLY A 120 5.91 3.80 11.97
C GLY A 120 4.90 4.92 11.70
N PRO A 121 4.09 4.84 10.64
CA PRO A 121 3.03 5.81 10.34
C PRO A 121 2.09 6.05 11.51
N SER A 122 1.70 4.99 12.24
CA SER A 122 0.83 5.08 13.42
C SER A 122 1.43 5.87 14.60
N MET A 123 2.75 6.08 14.62
CA MET A 123 3.47 6.88 15.62
C MET A 123 3.96 8.23 15.10
N SER A 124 3.56 8.63 13.89
CA SER A 124 3.87 9.94 13.32
C SER A 124 2.89 11.01 13.79
N ALA A 125 3.28 12.28 13.68
CA ALA A 125 2.40 13.42 13.99
C ALA A 125 1.11 13.45 13.16
N HIS A 126 1.09 12.78 12.01
CA HIS A 126 -0.05 12.73 11.08
C HIS A 126 -0.48 11.28 10.79
N SER A 127 -0.49 10.43 11.81
CA SER A 127 -0.77 9.00 11.69
C SER A 127 -2.06 8.66 10.95
N ASN A 128 -3.17 9.29 11.36
CA ASN A 128 -4.47 9.10 10.73
C ASN A 128 -4.45 9.45 9.23
N LEU A 129 -3.73 10.51 8.86
CA LEU A 129 -3.63 10.93 7.48
C LEU A 129 -2.79 9.93 6.67
N ASN A 130 -1.68 9.46 7.22
CA ASN A 130 -0.86 8.46 6.55
C ASN A 130 -1.63 7.16 6.31
N ASP A 131 -2.31 6.64 7.33
CA ASP A 131 -3.10 5.42 7.23
C ASP A 131 -4.28 5.61 6.25
N HIS A 132 -4.94 6.77 6.30
CA HIS A 132 -5.98 7.12 5.33
C HIS A 132 -5.45 7.13 3.90
N MET A 133 -4.28 7.74 3.65
CA MET A 133 -3.70 7.81 2.30
C MET A 133 -3.28 6.43 1.77
N ILE A 134 -2.84 5.53 2.64
CA ILE A 134 -2.57 4.14 2.27
C ILE A 134 -3.85 3.44 1.81
N GLU A 135 -4.94 3.61 2.58
CA GLU A 135 -6.24 3.05 2.20
C GLU A 135 -6.78 3.68 0.92
N VAL A 136 -6.57 4.98 0.69
CA VAL A 136 -6.92 5.63 -0.57
C VAL A 136 -6.18 4.99 -1.75
N VAL A 137 -4.87 4.79 -1.65
CA VAL A 137 -4.10 4.13 -2.73
C VAL A 137 -4.60 2.71 -2.94
N ASN A 138 -4.83 1.93 -1.87
CA ASN A 138 -5.42 0.59 -1.97
C ASN A 138 -6.79 0.60 -2.63
N ALA A 139 -7.65 1.57 -2.32
CA ALA A 139 -8.96 1.72 -2.94
C ALA A 139 -8.85 2.02 -4.44
N LEU A 140 -7.94 2.91 -4.84
CA LEU A 140 -7.72 3.22 -6.25
C LEU A 140 -7.30 2.00 -7.06
N VAL A 141 -6.43 1.14 -6.53
CA VAL A 141 -5.95 -0.05 -7.27
C VAL A 141 -6.74 -1.33 -6.97
N GLY A 142 -7.75 -1.26 -6.11
CA GLY A 142 -8.49 -2.44 -5.64
C GLY A 142 -7.57 -3.44 -4.93
N GLY A 143 -6.62 -2.94 -4.13
CA GLY A 143 -5.64 -3.68 -3.33
C GLY A 143 -6.23 -4.41 -2.13
N TYR A 144 -7.47 -4.85 -2.25
CA TYR A 144 -8.18 -5.63 -1.24
C TYR A 144 -8.16 -7.11 -1.60
N ARG A 145 -8.22 -7.96 -0.58
CA ARG A 145 -8.30 -9.40 -0.76
C ARG A 145 -9.58 -9.76 -1.51
N ARG A 146 -9.44 -10.59 -2.53
CA ARG A 146 -10.56 -11.11 -3.32
C ARG A 146 -10.92 -12.51 -2.82
N ALA A 147 -12.15 -12.94 -3.10
CA ALA A 147 -12.59 -14.28 -2.73
C ALA A 147 -11.62 -15.34 -3.31
N GLY A 148 -11.17 -16.26 -2.46
CA GLY A 148 -10.19 -17.30 -2.82
C GLY A 148 -8.72 -16.88 -2.60
N ASP A 149 -8.45 -15.66 -2.14
CA ASP A 149 -7.09 -15.28 -1.75
C ASP A 149 -6.65 -15.97 -0.45
N LEU A 150 -5.40 -16.43 -0.43
CA LEU A 150 -4.78 -17.06 0.72
C LEU A 150 -4.40 -16.02 1.78
N VAL A 151 -4.66 -16.32 3.06
CA VAL A 151 -4.07 -15.55 4.16
C VAL A 151 -2.56 -15.78 4.17
N ARG A 152 -1.83 -14.75 3.74
CA ARG A 152 -0.36 -14.82 3.57
C ARG A 152 0.37 -15.01 4.90
N ASN A 153 -0.21 -14.54 6.01
CA ASN A 153 0.28 -14.79 7.37
C ASN A 153 -0.92 -15.00 8.32
N PRO A 154 -1.28 -16.25 8.67
CA PRO A 154 -2.38 -16.54 9.60
C PRO A 154 -1.97 -16.38 11.09
N GLY A 155 -0.71 -16.04 11.36
CA GLY A 155 -0.10 -16.17 12.69
C GLY A 155 0.38 -17.60 12.94
N THR A 156 1.25 -17.78 13.94
CA THR A 156 1.90 -19.08 14.23
C THR A 156 0.92 -20.17 14.65
N LEU A 157 -0.22 -19.77 15.23
CA LEU A 157 -1.16 -20.69 15.88
C LEU A 157 -2.36 -21.06 15.01
N ASN A 158 -2.55 -20.43 13.84
CA ASN A 158 -3.74 -20.66 13.01
C ASN A 158 -3.37 -21.33 11.69
N PRO A 159 -4.19 -22.27 11.20
CA PRO A 159 -4.03 -22.80 9.86
C PRO A 159 -4.20 -21.70 8.81
N ARG A 160 -3.56 -21.86 7.66
CA ARG A 160 -3.76 -20.98 6.50
C ARG A 160 -5.16 -21.20 5.93
N THR A 161 -6.13 -20.43 6.38
CA THR A 161 -7.49 -20.45 5.83
C THR A 161 -7.55 -19.55 4.58
N PRO A 162 -8.21 -19.96 3.49
CA PRO A 162 -8.67 -19.01 2.47
C PRO A 162 -9.66 -18.03 3.12
N VAL A 163 -9.60 -16.74 2.79
CA VAL A 163 -10.67 -15.82 3.24
C VAL A 163 -11.82 -15.92 2.26
N GLU A 164 -12.95 -16.41 2.75
CA GLU A 164 -14.23 -16.34 2.05
C GLU A 164 -14.93 -15.04 2.48
N MET A 165 -14.91 -14.05 1.58
CA MET A 165 -15.68 -12.80 1.61
C MET A 165 -15.48 -11.86 2.80
N ALA A 166 -15.97 -10.62 2.61
CA ALA A 166 -16.14 -9.64 3.65
C ALA A 166 -16.99 -10.25 4.78
N LEU A 167 -16.31 -10.74 5.82
CA LEU A 167 -16.95 -11.08 7.08
C LEU A 167 -17.59 -9.78 7.60
N ALA A 168 -18.92 -9.79 7.75
CA ALA A 168 -19.60 -8.74 8.50
C ALA A 168 -18.84 -8.57 9.82
N PRO A 169 -18.57 -7.32 10.27
CA PRO A 169 -17.78 -7.11 11.47
C PRO A 169 -18.41 -7.90 12.60
N THR A 170 -17.69 -8.88 13.12
CA THR A 170 -18.14 -9.65 14.27
C THR A 170 -17.98 -8.75 15.48
N ARG A 171 -19.02 -7.96 15.78
CA ARG A 171 -19.11 -7.12 16.97
C ARG A 171 -19.42 -7.98 18.19
N SER A 172 -18.50 -8.87 18.55
CA SER A 172 -18.65 -9.75 19.70
C SER A 172 -18.89 -8.96 20.99
N TRP A 173 -18.33 -7.75 21.10
CA TRP A 173 -18.53 -6.83 22.21
C TRP A 173 -19.92 -6.16 22.27
N GLU A 174 -20.74 -6.27 21.22
CA GLU A 174 -22.17 -5.90 21.28
C GLU A 174 -23.05 -7.04 21.80
N ARG A 175 -22.48 -8.25 21.94
CA ARG A 175 -23.16 -9.43 22.48
C ARG A 175 -22.53 -9.82 23.81
N GLY A 176 -23.27 -9.62 24.89
CA GLY A 176 -22.83 -9.93 26.25
C GLY A 176 -23.33 -8.89 27.25
N ASP A 177 -22.94 -9.06 28.51
CA ASP A 177 -23.31 -8.12 29.56
C ASP A 177 -22.67 -6.75 29.33
N LYS A 178 -23.51 -5.74 29.11
CA LYS A 178 -23.06 -4.35 29.02
C LYS A 178 -22.54 -3.92 30.39
N LEU A 179 -21.29 -3.45 30.44
CA LEU A 179 -20.71 -2.86 31.63
C LEU A 179 -21.62 -1.73 32.13
N ARG A 180 -22.24 -1.89 33.29
CA ARG A 180 -23.06 -0.87 33.96
C ARG A 180 -22.18 0.03 34.83
N SER A 181 -21.17 0.65 34.25
CA SER A 181 -20.49 1.76 34.94
C SER A 181 -21.02 3.06 34.35
N ALA A 182 -22.20 3.46 34.83
CA ALA A 182 -22.58 4.86 34.88
C ALA A 182 -22.10 5.38 36.25
N GLY A 183 -21.20 6.35 36.22
CA GLY A 183 -20.61 7.00 37.39
C GLY A 183 -19.59 8.01 36.92
#